data_AF-A0A7V9LJB6-F1
#
_entry.id   AF-A0A7V9LJB6-F1
#
_cell.length_a   1.000
_cell.length_b   1.000
_cell.length_c   1.000
_cell.angle_alpha   90.00
_cell.angle_beta   90.00
_cell.angle_gamma   90.00
#
_symmetry.space_group_name_H-M   'P 1'
#
loop_
_entity.id
_entity.type
_entity.pdbx_description
1 polymer ?
#
loop_
_entity_poly.entity_id
_entity_poly.type
_entity_poly.pdbx_seq_one_letter_code
_entity_poly.pdbx_strand_id
1 'polypeptide(L)'
;MDTLDARRGAVRSRIENLRRAMQRHAVAAIVVPSSDPHLSEYLPERWQGREWLSGFTGSAGTLVVTDDFAGVWADSRYWSQAEAQLAGTGIELMKIGGAGSAAHLDWLADHVPRGQEVAVDGAVFGLASARSLQSILDDRGIKLRTDLDLLDDVWDDRAGLPSQPVYEHLAPFASASRADKLAVVREQMKNLAATHHWISTLDDIAWITNLRGGDVSYNPVFIAHLLIDLKKAVLFVGDSKVSAQLATRLATDGISIAPYDTAMAALAALPAAARLLIDPRRITLGLQKAVPSRVATIEAINPSTLAKSRKNNVEIQHIRRAMEQDGAALAEFFAWFEAALGHETITEMTVGQKVIEARERRPGYVCPSFHP
;
A
#
# COMPACT_ATOMS: atom_id res chain seq x y z
N MET A 1 29.72 10.00 19.33
CA MET A 1 28.44 10.72 19.43
C MET A 1 27.37 9.68 19.22
N ASP A 2 26.49 9.46 20.21
CA ASP A 2 25.55 8.32 20.23
C ASP A 2 24.66 8.31 18.99
N THR A 3 24.62 7.18 18.28
CA THR A 3 23.86 7.03 17.02
C THR A 3 22.36 7.21 17.25
N LEU A 4 21.87 6.97 18.47
CA LEU A 4 20.48 7.20 18.87
C LEU A 4 20.14 8.69 18.96
N ASP A 5 21.02 9.50 19.55
CA ASP A 5 20.79 10.94 19.67
C ASP A 5 20.86 11.66 18.33
N ALA A 6 21.73 11.20 17.43
CA ALA A 6 21.77 11.68 16.05
C ALA A 6 20.44 11.38 15.32
N ARG A 7 19.89 10.17 15.46
CA ARG A 7 18.58 9.80 14.88
C ARG A 7 17.44 10.64 15.43
N ARG A 8 17.38 10.84 16.75
CA ARG A 8 16.39 11.72 17.41
C ARG A 8 16.51 13.16 16.93
N GLY A 9 17.74 13.67 16.79
CA GLY A 9 18.02 14.99 16.23
C GLY A 9 17.49 15.15 14.82
N ALA A 10 17.67 14.14 13.96
CA ALA A 10 17.14 14.13 12.60
C ALA A 10 15.60 14.16 12.59
N VAL A 11 14.94 13.35 13.42
CA VAL A 11 13.47 13.36 13.56
C VAL A 11 12.94 14.74 13.94
N ARG A 12 13.55 15.40 14.95
CA ARG A 12 13.17 16.76 15.35
C ARG A 12 13.30 17.75 14.20
N SER A 13 14.43 17.72 13.50
CA SER A 13 14.66 18.61 12.33
C SER A 13 13.64 18.38 11.21
N ARG A 14 13.21 17.13 10.96
CA ARG A 14 12.20 16.80 9.95
C ARG A 14 10.83 17.37 10.33
N ILE A 15 10.40 17.23 11.59
CA ILE A 15 9.14 17.82 12.08
C ILE A 15 9.18 19.36 12.00
N GLU A 16 10.31 19.99 12.33
CA GLU A 16 10.46 21.44 12.20
C GLU A 16 10.40 21.91 10.73
N ASN A 17 11.03 21.18 9.82
CA ASN A 17 10.92 21.43 8.37
C ASN A 17 9.47 21.32 7.90
N LEU A 18 8.76 20.27 8.35
CA LEU A 18 7.36 20.06 8.03
C LEU A 18 6.48 21.21 8.54
N ARG A 19 6.67 21.67 9.77
CA ARG A 19 5.94 22.83 10.32
C ARG A 19 6.19 24.10 9.50
N ARG A 20 7.43 24.34 9.07
CA ARG A 20 7.72 25.46 8.15
C ARG A 20 6.99 25.31 6.81
N ALA A 21 6.89 24.10 6.26
CA ALA A 21 6.11 23.85 5.05
C ALA A 21 4.61 24.08 5.29
N MET A 22 4.07 23.60 6.41
CA MET A 22 2.68 23.82 6.80
C MET A 22 2.34 25.32 6.87
N GLN A 23 3.20 26.13 7.48
CA GLN A 23 3.03 27.59 7.57
C GLN A 23 3.02 28.25 6.18
N ARG A 24 3.90 27.85 5.25
CA ARG A 24 3.91 28.36 3.87
C ARG A 24 2.61 28.07 3.12
N HIS A 25 2.02 26.90 3.37
CA HIS A 25 0.78 26.46 2.72
C HIS A 25 -0.49 26.84 3.51
N ALA A 26 -0.34 27.55 4.64
CA ALA A 26 -1.42 27.97 5.52
C ALA A 26 -2.31 26.82 6.04
N VAL A 27 -1.70 25.66 6.34
CA VAL A 27 -2.40 24.50 6.91
C VAL A 27 -2.08 24.36 8.40
N ALA A 28 -3.10 24.07 9.20
CA ALA A 28 -3.03 24.04 10.66
C ALA A 28 -2.55 22.70 11.21
N ALA A 29 -2.94 21.64 10.52
CA ALA A 29 -2.54 20.28 10.83
C ALA A 29 -2.29 19.51 9.54
N ILE A 30 -1.41 18.52 9.62
CA ILE A 30 -1.21 17.54 8.56
C ILE A 30 -1.41 16.13 9.11
N VAL A 31 -2.08 15.29 8.33
CA VAL A 31 -2.22 13.86 8.55
C VAL A 31 -1.31 13.12 7.59
N VAL A 32 -0.43 12.28 8.12
CA VAL A 32 0.48 11.41 7.34
C VAL A 32 0.12 9.95 7.65
N PRO A 33 -0.67 9.30 6.78
CA PRO A 33 -1.09 7.91 6.98
C PRO A 33 0.05 6.92 6.70
N SER A 34 -0.14 5.66 7.09
CA SER A 34 0.68 4.54 6.59
C SER A 34 0.01 3.94 5.36
N SER A 35 0.13 4.62 4.22
CA SER A 35 -0.46 4.14 2.96
C SER A 35 0.27 4.68 1.74
N ASP A 36 0.09 3.99 0.63
CA ASP A 36 0.50 4.40 -0.71
C ASP A 36 -0.76 4.58 -1.61
N PRO A 37 -0.62 4.96 -2.90
CA PRO A 37 -1.75 5.09 -3.83
C PRO A 37 -2.54 3.79 -4.10
N HIS A 38 -2.05 2.68 -3.56
CA HIS A 38 -2.55 1.33 -3.76
C HIS A 38 -3.13 0.71 -2.48
N LEU A 39 -3.06 1.45 -1.36
CA LEU A 39 -3.44 1.02 -0.01
C LEU A 39 -2.75 -0.29 0.40
N SER A 40 -1.45 -0.39 0.10
CA SER A 40 -0.59 -1.53 0.45
C SER A 40 -0.36 -1.63 1.95
N GLU A 41 -0.14 -2.85 2.44
CA GLU A 41 0.20 -3.11 3.85
C GLU A 41 1.68 -2.79 4.16
N TYR A 42 2.59 -3.29 3.32
CA TYR A 42 4.00 -2.86 3.31
C TYR A 42 4.18 -1.82 2.22
N LEU A 43 4.95 -0.78 2.52
CA LEU A 43 5.09 0.37 1.64
C LEU A 43 6.49 0.39 1.01
N PRO A 44 6.61 0.66 -0.29
CA PRO A 44 7.87 1.10 -0.86
C PRO A 44 8.35 2.39 -0.20
N GLU A 45 9.67 2.58 -0.15
CA GLU A 45 10.33 3.68 0.58
C GLU A 45 9.72 5.06 0.30
N ARG A 46 9.37 5.36 -0.96
CA ARG A 46 8.73 6.61 -1.37
C ARG A 46 7.51 7.00 -0.52
N TRP A 47 6.73 6.03 -0.03
CA TRP A 47 5.49 6.27 0.71
C TRP A 47 5.63 6.02 2.21
N GLN A 48 6.85 5.81 2.72
CA GLN A 48 7.12 5.64 4.14
C GLN A 48 7.21 6.98 4.91
N GLY A 49 6.41 7.98 4.52
CA GLY A 49 6.48 9.35 5.07
C GLY A 49 6.30 9.41 6.59
N ARG A 50 5.37 8.63 7.14
CA ARG A 50 5.16 8.53 8.59
C ARG A 50 6.43 8.02 9.29
N GLU A 51 7.02 6.95 8.78
CA GLU A 51 8.26 6.38 9.33
C GLU A 51 9.43 7.36 9.20
N TRP A 52 9.62 7.97 8.04
CA TRP A 52 10.69 8.94 7.81
C TRP A 52 10.55 10.17 8.72
N LEU A 53 9.34 10.72 8.86
CA LEU A 53 9.10 11.88 9.74
C LEU A 53 9.27 11.54 11.23
N SER A 54 8.74 10.40 11.68
CA SER A 54 8.63 10.10 13.12
C SER A 54 9.72 9.20 13.68
N GLY A 55 10.40 8.43 12.83
CA GLY A 55 11.30 7.34 13.23
C GLY A 55 10.57 6.07 13.71
N PHE A 56 9.23 6.06 13.72
CA PHE A 56 8.45 4.89 14.10
C PHE A 56 8.27 3.92 12.92
N THR A 57 8.76 2.69 13.10
CA THR A 57 8.89 1.67 12.05
C THR A 57 7.83 0.56 12.13
N GLY A 58 6.77 0.73 12.93
CA GLY A 58 5.67 -0.24 12.97
C GLY A 58 4.89 -0.23 11.65
N SER A 59 4.35 -1.37 11.20
CA SER A 59 3.67 -1.41 9.89
C SER A 59 2.34 -0.65 9.83
N ALA A 60 1.76 -0.25 10.96
CA ALA A 60 0.54 0.56 10.99
C ALA A 60 0.63 1.74 11.95
N GLY A 61 -0.03 2.84 11.58
CA GLY A 61 -0.20 4.02 12.41
C GLY A 61 -0.51 5.27 11.58
N THR A 62 -0.87 6.36 12.26
CA THR A 62 -1.10 7.66 11.62
C THR A 62 -0.33 8.73 12.39
N LEU A 63 0.50 9.50 11.70
CA LEU A 63 1.16 10.67 12.28
C LEU A 63 0.26 11.89 12.04
N VAL A 64 0.01 12.67 13.08
CA VAL A 64 -0.61 14.00 12.99
C VAL A 64 0.38 15.02 13.54
N VAL A 65 0.55 16.13 12.83
CA VAL A 65 1.43 17.24 13.23
C VAL A 65 0.65 18.54 13.16
N THR A 66 0.75 19.36 14.20
CA THR A 66 0.32 20.77 14.27
C THR A 66 1.55 21.67 14.49
N ASP A 67 1.35 22.98 14.63
CA ASP A 67 2.42 23.93 14.91
C ASP A 67 3.17 23.62 16.23
N ASP A 68 2.47 23.09 17.22
CA ASP A 68 2.97 22.85 18.58
C ASP A 68 2.95 21.37 19.02
N PHE A 69 2.17 20.52 18.36
CA PHE A 69 2.02 19.10 18.70
C PHE A 69 2.47 18.18 17.56
N ALA A 70 2.91 16.97 17.90
CA ALA A 70 3.10 15.87 16.97
C ALA A 70 2.78 14.56 17.69
N GLY A 71 1.96 13.70 17.07
CA GLY A 71 1.56 12.43 17.68
C GLY A 71 1.41 11.30 16.67
N VAL A 72 1.75 10.09 17.08
CA VAL A 72 1.54 8.86 16.31
C VAL A 72 0.44 8.04 16.95
N TRP A 73 -0.65 7.84 16.23
CA TRP A 73 -1.74 6.96 16.63
C TRP A 73 -1.41 5.54 16.19
N ALA A 74 -1.18 4.64 17.15
CA ALA A 74 -0.80 3.25 16.89
C ALA A 74 -1.57 2.28 17.79
N ASP A 75 -1.93 1.12 17.22
CA ASP A 75 -2.63 0.06 17.94
C ASP A 75 -1.70 -0.75 18.86
N SER A 76 -2.31 -1.60 19.68
CA SER A 76 -1.63 -2.32 20.77
C SER A 76 -0.50 -3.24 20.33
N ARG A 77 -0.41 -3.60 19.04
CA ARG A 77 0.72 -4.38 18.51
C ARG A 77 2.03 -3.61 18.60
N TYR A 78 1.98 -2.27 18.60
CA TYR A 78 3.18 -1.43 18.47
C TYR A 78 3.44 -0.52 19.67
N TRP A 79 2.70 -0.60 20.77
CA TRP A 79 2.87 0.36 21.87
C TRP A 79 4.28 0.37 22.45
N SER A 80 4.83 -0.79 22.83
CA SER A 80 6.20 -0.87 23.38
C SER A 80 7.26 -0.43 22.36
N GLN A 81 7.07 -0.77 21.09
CA GLN A 81 7.95 -0.34 20.00
C GLN A 81 7.91 1.17 19.82
N ALA A 82 6.71 1.76 19.74
CA ALA A 82 6.51 3.19 19.56
C ALA A 82 7.03 3.99 20.75
N GLU A 83 6.79 3.55 21.98
CA GLU A 83 7.37 4.16 23.19
C GLU A 83 8.90 4.22 23.10
N ALA A 84 9.54 3.12 22.71
CA ALA A 84 11.00 3.07 22.59
C ALA A 84 11.53 3.96 21.45
N GLN A 85 10.87 3.94 20.28
CA GLN A 85 11.32 4.65 19.08
C GLN A 85 11.05 6.15 19.12
N LEU A 86 9.95 6.58 19.76
CA LEU A 86 9.57 7.99 19.88
C LEU A 86 10.19 8.67 21.11
N ALA A 87 10.74 7.91 22.06
CA ALA A 87 11.38 8.49 23.24
C ALA A 87 12.45 9.53 22.87
N GLY A 88 12.23 10.77 23.33
CA GLY A 88 13.13 11.90 23.11
C GLY A 88 13.02 12.59 21.75
N THR A 89 12.06 12.21 20.89
CA THR A 89 11.82 12.88 19.60
C THR A 89 10.89 14.09 19.73
N GLY A 90 10.11 14.18 20.81
CA GLY A 90 9.04 15.19 20.98
C GLY A 90 7.72 14.80 20.29
N ILE A 91 7.62 13.56 19.80
CA ILE A 91 6.39 13.00 19.22
C ILE A 91 5.74 12.09 20.26
N GLU A 92 4.45 12.29 20.50
CA GLU A 92 3.69 11.52 21.49
C GLU A 92 3.08 10.25 20.89
N LEU A 93 3.08 9.14 21.65
CA LEU A 93 2.31 7.96 21.29
C LEU A 93 0.85 8.12 21.73
N MET A 94 -0.06 8.03 20.77
CA MET A 94 -1.50 8.05 20.98
C MET A 94 -2.05 6.63 20.84
N LYS A 95 -2.35 5.99 21.97
CA LYS A 95 -2.77 4.57 22.00
C LYS A 95 -4.21 4.41 21.50
N ILE A 96 -4.42 3.59 20.47
CA ILE A 96 -5.75 3.26 19.92
C ILE A 96 -6.09 1.77 20.07
N GLY A 97 -7.38 1.46 20.16
CA GLY A 97 -7.88 0.08 20.30
C GLY A 97 -7.79 -0.78 19.02
N GLY A 98 -7.44 -0.17 17.88
CA GLY A 98 -7.27 -0.87 16.61
C GLY A 98 -7.11 0.08 15.43
N ALA A 99 -6.61 -0.44 14.30
CA ALA A 99 -6.29 0.35 13.10
C ALA A 99 -7.49 1.09 12.48
N GLY A 100 -8.73 0.68 12.77
CA GLY A 100 -9.96 1.34 12.32
C GLY A 100 -10.44 2.48 13.22
N SER A 101 -9.67 2.87 14.25
CA SER A 101 -10.07 3.91 15.20
C SER A 101 -10.13 5.30 14.57
N ALA A 102 -11.24 6.00 14.79
CA ALA A 102 -11.43 7.40 14.40
C ALA A 102 -10.73 8.40 15.35
N ALA A 103 -10.03 7.93 16.39
CA ALA A 103 -9.51 8.80 17.45
C ALA A 103 -8.60 9.95 16.97
N HIS A 104 -7.84 9.76 15.89
CA HIS A 104 -7.04 10.83 15.30
C HIS A 104 -7.91 11.86 14.56
N LEU A 105 -9.03 11.44 13.97
CA LEU A 105 -10.01 12.31 13.32
C LEU A 105 -10.74 13.16 14.37
N ASP A 106 -11.18 12.53 15.46
CA ASP A 106 -11.84 13.23 16.58
C ASP A 106 -10.88 14.23 17.23
N TRP A 107 -9.62 13.83 17.45
CA TRP A 107 -8.59 14.72 17.98
C TRP A 107 -8.39 15.94 17.08
N LEU A 108 -8.29 15.77 15.76
CA LEU A 108 -8.19 16.90 14.83
C LEU A 108 -9.38 17.85 14.93
N ALA A 109 -10.59 17.30 15.05
CA ALA A 109 -11.83 18.07 15.15
C ALA A 109 -11.88 18.95 16.40
N ASP A 110 -11.29 18.48 17.51
CA ASP A 110 -11.27 19.18 18.79
C ASP A 110 -10.10 20.16 18.93
N HIS A 111 -9.00 19.97 18.17
CA HIS A 111 -7.77 20.77 18.32
C HIS A 111 -7.54 21.77 17.18
N VAL A 112 -8.13 21.57 16.00
CA VAL A 112 -7.99 22.51 14.88
C VAL A 112 -9.09 23.57 14.94
N PRO A 113 -8.75 24.88 14.95
CA PRO A 113 -9.76 25.92 15.01
C PRO A 113 -10.65 25.98 13.78
N ARG A 114 -11.92 26.37 13.99
CA ARG A 114 -12.87 26.63 12.91
C ARG A 114 -12.29 27.59 11.87
N GLY A 115 -12.50 27.28 10.60
CA GLY A 115 -12.04 28.06 9.46
C GLY A 115 -10.60 27.77 9.01
N GLN A 116 -9.84 26.99 9.79
CA GLN A 116 -8.52 26.52 9.39
C GLN A 116 -8.59 25.23 8.57
N GLU A 117 -7.44 24.78 8.07
CA GLU A 117 -7.34 23.66 7.14
C GLU A 117 -6.49 22.50 7.72
N VAL A 118 -7.01 21.28 7.55
CA VAL A 118 -6.28 20.03 7.80
C VAL A 118 -5.83 19.47 6.45
N ALA A 119 -4.54 19.25 6.28
CA ALA A 119 -3.97 18.67 5.07
C ALA A 119 -3.80 17.15 5.19
N VAL A 120 -4.09 16.44 4.11
CA VAL A 120 -3.71 15.04 3.92
C VAL A 120 -3.53 14.79 2.44
N ASP A 121 -2.43 14.15 2.02
CA ASP A 121 -2.23 13.87 0.59
C ASP A 121 -3.34 12.95 0.06
N GLY A 122 -4.17 13.49 -0.83
CA GLY A 122 -5.29 12.77 -1.42
C GLY A 122 -4.83 11.57 -2.25
N ALA A 123 -3.62 11.59 -2.80
CA ALA A 123 -3.09 10.50 -3.62
C ALA A 123 -2.91 9.21 -2.81
N VAL A 124 -2.62 9.31 -1.51
CA VAL A 124 -2.41 8.16 -0.61
C VAL A 124 -3.52 7.96 0.42
N PHE A 125 -4.48 8.88 0.54
CA PHE A 125 -5.53 8.78 1.56
C PHE A 125 -6.73 7.96 1.08
N GLY A 126 -7.03 6.85 1.76
CA GLY A 126 -8.14 5.96 1.39
C GLY A 126 -9.50 6.67 1.37
N LEU A 127 -10.31 6.40 0.34
CA LEU A 127 -11.59 7.11 0.11
C LEU A 127 -12.57 6.99 1.31
N ALA A 128 -12.67 5.80 1.92
CA ALA A 128 -13.54 5.60 3.09
C ALA A 128 -13.11 6.44 4.31
N SER A 129 -11.79 6.51 4.57
CA SER A 129 -11.23 7.35 5.63
C SER A 129 -11.41 8.83 5.32
N ALA A 130 -11.26 9.21 4.05
CA ALA A 130 -11.49 10.58 3.58
C ALA A 130 -12.94 11.03 3.80
N ARG A 131 -13.93 10.20 3.47
CA ARG A 131 -15.35 10.51 3.73
C ARG A 131 -15.62 10.71 5.22
N SER A 132 -15.03 9.85 6.06
CA SER A 132 -15.18 9.92 7.51
C SER A 132 -14.55 11.20 8.08
N LEU A 133 -13.31 11.51 7.69
CA LEU A 133 -12.62 12.73 8.10
C LEU A 133 -13.36 13.98 7.62
N GLN A 134 -13.78 14.01 6.35
CA GLN A 134 -14.51 15.15 5.79
C GLN A 134 -15.78 15.45 6.59
N SER A 135 -16.59 14.43 6.90
CA SER A 135 -17.81 14.60 7.69
C SER A 135 -17.52 15.20 9.06
N ILE A 136 -16.51 14.69 9.77
CA ILE A 136 -16.13 15.16 11.11
C ILE A 136 -15.64 16.61 11.07
N LEU A 137 -14.83 16.98 10.06
CA LEU A 137 -14.30 18.33 9.93
C LEU A 137 -15.37 19.34 9.50
N ASP A 138 -16.29 18.95 8.62
CA ASP A 138 -17.40 19.81 8.15
C ASP A 138 -18.29 20.23 9.33
N ASP A 139 -18.60 19.30 10.25
CA ASP A 139 -19.39 19.58 11.45
C ASP A 139 -18.73 20.62 12.38
N ARG A 140 -17.40 20.75 12.33
CA ARG A 140 -16.63 21.75 13.07
C ARG A 140 -16.34 23.02 12.24
N GLY A 141 -16.65 23.02 10.94
CA GLY A 141 -16.30 24.06 10.00
C GLY A 141 -14.79 24.18 9.77
N ILE A 142 -14.10 23.05 9.78
CA ILE A 142 -12.69 22.90 9.43
C ILE A 142 -12.63 22.39 7.98
N LYS A 143 -11.70 22.89 7.17
CA LYS A 143 -11.58 22.46 5.77
C LYS A 143 -10.60 21.31 5.64
N LEU A 144 -10.97 20.28 4.87
CA LEU A 144 -10.03 19.24 4.45
C LEU A 144 -9.35 19.64 3.15
N ARG A 145 -8.02 19.74 3.17
CA ARG A 145 -7.18 20.05 2.01
C ARG A 145 -6.44 18.81 1.55
N THR A 146 -6.52 18.46 0.27
CA THR A 146 -6.00 17.17 -0.23
C THR A 146 -5.24 17.23 -1.55
N ASP A 147 -4.92 18.44 -2.00
CA ASP A 147 -4.09 18.75 -3.18
C ASP A 147 -2.59 18.77 -2.86
N LEU A 148 -2.22 18.69 -1.58
CA LEU A 148 -0.84 18.86 -1.12
C LEU A 148 -0.17 17.53 -0.79
N ASP A 149 1.03 17.33 -1.34
CA ASP A 149 2.02 16.38 -0.83
C ASP A 149 3.14 17.16 -0.14
N LEU A 150 2.99 17.42 1.16
CA LEU A 150 4.00 18.16 1.93
C LEU A 150 5.27 17.36 2.20
N LEU A 151 5.31 16.07 1.88
CA LEU A 151 6.57 15.31 1.95
C LEU A 151 7.51 15.72 0.81
N ASP A 152 6.98 16.02 -0.38
CA ASP A 152 7.80 16.52 -1.50
C ASP A 152 8.46 17.88 -1.18
N ASP A 153 7.89 18.67 -0.26
CA ASP A 153 8.43 19.95 0.21
C ASP A 153 9.63 19.80 1.18
N VAL A 154 9.79 18.64 1.84
CA VAL A 154 10.71 18.49 2.99
C VAL A 154 11.61 17.27 2.92
N TRP A 155 11.34 16.33 2.02
CA TRP A 155 12.08 15.08 1.88
C TRP A 155 12.91 15.12 0.58
N ASP A 156 14.05 15.83 0.63
CA ASP A 156 14.90 16.09 -0.54
C ASP A 156 15.43 14.80 -1.21
N ASP A 157 15.71 13.76 -0.42
CA ASP A 157 16.20 12.46 -0.89
C ASP A 157 15.10 11.40 -1.01
N ARG A 158 13.83 11.82 -1.17
CA ARG A 158 12.70 10.91 -1.30
C ARG A 158 12.86 9.98 -2.49
N ALA A 159 12.74 8.67 -2.23
CA ALA A 159 12.88 7.66 -3.26
C ALA A 159 11.89 7.85 -4.43
N GLY A 160 12.35 7.46 -5.62
CA GLY A 160 11.51 7.35 -6.81
C GLY A 160 10.59 6.12 -6.77
N LEU A 161 9.94 5.84 -7.90
CA LEU A 161 9.19 4.59 -8.04
C LEU A 161 10.15 3.38 -8.02
N PRO A 162 9.78 2.26 -7.39
CA PRO A 162 10.57 1.03 -7.44
C PRO A 162 10.82 0.56 -8.88
N SER A 163 12.04 0.10 -9.15
CA SER A 163 12.51 -0.24 -10.49
C SER A 163 12.60 -1.75 -10.76
N GLN A 164 12.12 -2.61 -9.84
CA GLN A 164 12.22 -4.06 -10.01
C GLN A 164 11.44 -4.52 -11.26
N PRO A 165 11.97 -5.47 -12.05
CA PRO A 165 11.34 -5.90 -13.29
C PRO A 165 10.05 -6.67 -13.01
N VAL A 166 9.08 -6.51 -13.92
CA VAL A 166 7.84 -7.29 -13.93
C VAL A 166 8.05 -8.55 -14.76
N TYR A 167 7.61 -9.68 -14.21
CA TYR A 167 7.72 -10.99 -14.86
C TYR A 167 6.38 -11.73 -14.84
N GLU A 168 6.27 -12.75 -15.69
CA GLU A 168 5.04 -13.51 -15.80
C GLU A 168 4.93 -14.61 -14.74
N HIS A 169 3.73 -14.77 -14.21
CA HIS A 169 3.32 -15.94 -13.45
C HIS A 169 2.60 -16.90 -14.39
N LEU A 170 3.31 -17.93 -14.85
CA LEU A 170 2.83 -18.84 -15.90
C LEU A 170 2.30 -20.16 -15.32
N ALA A 171 1.64 -20.93 -16.19
CA ALA A 171 1.32 -22.33 -15.91
C ALA A 171 2.61 -23.12 -15.59
N PRO A 172 2.55 -24.13 -14.68
CA PRO A 172 1.35 -24.67 -14.06
C PRO A 172 0.82 -23.86 -12.86
N PHE A 173 1.54 -22.84 -12.39
CA PHE A 173 1.20 -22.10 -11.16
C PHE A 173 0.00 -21.15 -11.34
N ALA A 174 -0.01 -20.39 -12.44
CA ALA A 174 -1.20 -19.68 -12.89
C ALA A 174 -2.06 -20.59 -13.76
N SER A 175 -3.03 -21.27 -13.15
CA SER A 175 -3.85 -22.26 -13.84
C SER A 175 -4.95 -21.67 -14.73
N ALA A 176 -5.30 -20.39 -14.53
CA ALA A 176 -6.25 -19.66 -15.38
C ALA A 176 -5.52 -18.61 -16.20
N SER A 177 -5.86 -18.48 -17.48
CA SER A 177 -5.23 -17.50 -18.38
C SER A 177 -5.66 -16.08 -18.05
N ARG A 178 -4.92 -15.08 -18.57
CA ARG A 178 -5.31 -13.66 -18.45
C ARG A 178 -6.67 -13.41 -19.09
N ALA A 179 -6.90 -14.01 -20.26
CA ALA A 179 -8.16 -13.90 -21.00
C ALA A 179 -9.34 -14.42 -20.17
N ASP A 180 -9.20 -15.58 -19.51
CA ASP A 180 -10.25 -16.14 -18.65
C ASP A 180 -10.54 -15.23 -17.46
N LYS A 181 -9.49 -14.70 -16.80
CA LYS A 181 -9.65 -13.79 -15.67
C LYS A 181 -10.31 -12.47 -16.08
N LEU A 182 -9.89 -11.89 -17.21
CA LEU A 182 -10.53 -10.69 -17.77
C LEU A 182 -11.98 -10.95 -18.15
N ALA A 183 -12.32 -12.13 -18.67
CA ALA A 183 -13.69 -12.51 -18.98
C ALA A 183 -14.56 -12.54 -17.72
N VAL A 184 -14.09 -13.16 -16.62
CA VAL A 184 -14.78 -13.17 -15.33
C VAL A 184 -14.99 -11.75 -14.79
N VAL A 185 -13.96 -10.90 -14.83
CA VAL A 185 -14.09 -9.50 -14.37
C VAL A 185 -15.11 -8.74 -15.23
N ARG A 186 -15.05 -8.86 -16.56
CA ARG A 186 -15.97 -8.19 -17.48
C ARG A 186 -17.41 -8.69 -17.36
N GLU A 187 -17.62 -9.96 -17.04
CA GLU A 187 -18.96 -10.49 -16.75
C GLU A 187 -19.56 -9.80 -15.52
N GLN A 188 -18.79 -9.66 -14.44
CA GLN A 188 -19.25 -8.93 -13.25
C GLN A 188 -19.46 -7.44 -13.54
N MET A 189 -18.61 -6.80 -14.36
CA MET A 189 -18.85 -5.44 -14.82
C MET A 189 -20.20 -5.33 -15.54
N LYS A 190 -20.52 -6.25 -16.46
CA LYS A 190 -21.81 -6.25 -17.17
C LYS A 190 -23.00 -6.43 -16.21
N ASN A 191 -22.88 -7.33 -15.22
CA ASN A 191 -23.93 -7.56 -14.21
C ASN A 191 -24.22 -6.30 -13.38
N LEU A 192 -23.20 -5.47 -13.14
CA LEU A 192 -23.32 -4.18 -12.46
C LEU A 192 -23.63 -3.02 -13.41
N ALA A 193 -23.82 -3.29 -14.70
CA ALA A 193 -23.95 -2.30 -15.77
C ALA A 193 -22.77 -1.31 -15.83
N ALA A 194 -21.56 -1.72 -15.44
CA ALA A 194 -20.34 -0.93 -15.57
C ALA A 194 -19.73 -1.11 -16.97
N THR A 195 -19.16 -0.02 -17.51
CA THR A 195 -18.45 -0.05 -18.80
C THR A 195 -16.94 0.01 -18.63
N HIS A 196 -16.48 0.56 -17.50
CA HIS A 196 -15.07 0.67 -17.13
C HIS A 196 -14.89 0.21 -15.70
N HIS A 197 -13.72 -0.31 -15.35
CA HIS A 197 -13.35 -0.67 -13.99
C HIS A 197 -11.93 -0.22 -13.70
N TRP A 198 -11.76 0.54 -12.61
CA TRP A 198 -10.47 0.97 -12.13
C TRP A 198 -10.00 0.10 -10.95
N ILE A 199 -8.76 -0.39 -11.03
CA ILE A 199 -8.16 -1.23 -9.99
C ILE A 199 -6.82 -0.62 -9.60
N SER A 200 -6.61 -0.47 -8.28
CA SER A 200 -5.37 0.07 -7.71
C SER A 200 -4.68 -0.88 -6.74
N THR A 201 -5.36 -1.90 -6.25
CA THR A 201 -4.76 -2.92 -5.38
C THR A 201 -3.77 -3.79 -6.17
N LEU A 202 -2.52 -3.82 -5.72
CA LEU A 202 -1.42 -4.46 -6.45
C LEU A 202 -1.62 -5.97 -6.60
N ASP A 203 -2.24 -6.62 -5.62
CA ASP A 203 -2.52 -8.06 -5.64
C ASP A 203 -3.66 -8.42 -6.61
N ASP A 204 -4.68 -7.57 -6.75
CA ASP A 204 -5.71 -7.71 -7.78
C ASP A 204 -5.09 -7.55 -9.18
N ILE A 205 -4.24 -6.54 -9.38
CA ILE A 205 -3.56 -6.30 -10.66
C ILE A 205 -2.65 -7.49 -11.01
N ALA A 206 -1.82 -7.95 -10.07
CA ALA A 206 -0.95 -9.11 -10.25
C ALA A 206 -1.76 -10.39 -10.56
N TRP A 207 -2.92 -10.58 -9.92
CA TRP A 207 -3.77 -11.74 -10.18
C TRP A 207 -4.44 -11.68 -11.56
N ILE A 208 -5.07 -10.56 -11.93
CA ILE A 208 -5.77 -10.40 -13.22
C ILE A 208 -4.80 -10.56 -14.38
N THR A 209 -3.63 -9.93 -14.26
CA THR A 209 -2.63 -9.88 -15.33
C THR A 209 -1.70 -11.09 -15.35
N ASN A 210 -1.77 -12.03 -14.39
CA ASN A 210 -0.77 -13.09 -14.26
C ASN A 210 0.67 -12.55 -14.31
N LEU A 211 0.90 -11.43 -13.64
CA LEU A 211 2.22 -10.81 -13.51
C LEU A 211 2.63 -10.77 -12.04
N ARG A 212 3.92 -10.70 -11.79
CA ARG A 212 4.53 -10.53 -10.46
C ARG A 212 5.68 -9.54 -10.56
N GLY A 213 6.10 -9.01 -9.43
CA GLY A 213 7.24 -8.13 -9.30
C GLY A 213 7.86 -8.21 -7.91
N GLY A 214 8.70 -7.25 -7.57
CA GLY A 214 9.38 -7.18 -6.27
C GLY A 214 9.40 -5.77 -5.69
N ASP A 215 8.40 -4.95 -6.02
CA ASP A 215 8.39 -3.54 -5.62
C ASP A 215 8.07 -3.34 -4.14
N VAL A 216 7.44 -4.34 -3.52
CA VAL A 216 7.02 -4.34 -2.12
C VAL A 216 7.67 -5.52 -1.43
N SER A 217 8.37 -5.28 -0.32
CA SER A 217 9.00 -6.34 0.46
C SER A 217 8.00 -7.43 0.84
N TYR A 218 8.42 -8.69 0.70
CA TYR A 218 7.64 -9.89 1.02
C TYR A 218 6.39 -10.15 0.16
N ASN A 219 6.00 -9.19 -0.67
CA ASN A 219 4.82 -9.24 -1.51
C ASN A 219 5.24 -9.25 -2.98
N PRO A 220 5.01 -10.34 -3.75
CA PRO A 220 5.48 -10.45 -5.12
C PRO A 220 4.60 -9.64 -6.10
N VAL A 221 4.49 -8.34 -5.87
CA VAL A 221 3.64 -7.39 -6.59
C VAL A 221 4.48 -6.24 -7.16
N PHE A 222 3.86 -5.42 -8.00
CA PHE A 222 4.51 -4.31 -8.67
C PHE A 222 3.57 -3.09 -8.71
N ILE A 223 4.15 -1.90 -8.58
CA ILE A 223 3.42 -0.63 -8.57
C ILE A 223 2.78 -0.39 -9.93
N ALA A 224 1.45 -0.38 -9.93
CA ALA A 224 0.66 -0.21 -11.15
C ALA A 224 -0.79 0.19 -10.86
N HIS A 225 -1.46 0.74 -11.87
CA HIS A 225 -2.92 0.81 -11.95
C HIS A 225 -3.43 0.03 -13.17
N LEU A 226 -4.66 -0.45 -13.12
CA LEU A 226 -5.29 -1.14 -14.24
C LEU A 226 -6.67 -0.55 -14.53
N LEU A 227 -6.86 -0.08 -15.77
CA LEU A 227 -8.16 0.34 -16.28
C LEU A 227 -8.66 -0.70 -17.27
N ILE A 228 -9.79 -1.35 -16.96
CA ILE A 228 -10.42 -2.36 -17.81
C ILE A 228 -11.66 -1.75 -18.44
N ASP A 229 -11.80 -1.89 -19.76
CA ASP A 229 -13.07 -1.69 -20.47
C ASP A 229 -13.65 -3.05 -20.93
N LEU A 230 -14.81 -3.03 -21.58
CA LEU A 230 -15.50 -4.24 -22.03
C LEU A 230 -14.74 -5.06 -23.11
N LYS A 231 -13.66 -4.54 -23.69
CA LYS A 231 -12.90 -5.13 -24.81
C LYS A 231 -11.40 -5.27 -24.53
N LYS A 232 -10.78 -4.28 -23.89
CA LYS A 232 -9.34 -4.21 -23.62
C LYS A 232 -9.06 -3.75 -22.19
N ALA A 233 -7.79 -3.72 -21.81
CA ALA A 233 -7.31 -3.15 -20.56
C ALA A 233 -6.02 -2.36 -20.79
N VAL A 234 -5.77 -1.37 -19.93
CA VAL A 234 -4.55 -0.57 -19.93
C VAL A 234 -3.88 -0.71 -18.57
N LEU A 235 -2.66 -1.26 -18.57
CA LEU A 235 -1.82 -1.39 -17.38
C LEU A 235 -0.86 -0.19 -17.32
N PHE A 236 -1.04 0.67 -16.32
CA PHE A 236 -0.18 1.81 -16.04
C PHE A 236 0.91 1.37 -15.08
N VAL A 237 2.16 1.35 -15.52
CA VAL A 237 3.29 0.78 -14.77
C VAL A 237 4.55 1.60 -15.02
N GLY A 238 5.49 1.57 -14.07
CA GLY A 238 6.74 2.31 -14.19
C GLY A 238 7.54 1.93 -15.45
N ASP A 239 8.26 2.91 -15.99
CA ASP A 239 9.02 2.76 -17.23
C ASP A 239 10.06 1.64 -17.13
N SER A 240 10.32 0.99 -18.27
CA SER A 240 11.32 -0.08 -18.42
C SER A 240 11.11 -1.33 -17.54
N LYS A 241 10.05 -1.41 -16.72
CA LYS A 241 9.74 -2.59 -15.89
C LYS A 241 9.21 -3.76 -16.70
N VAL A 242 8.58 -3.49 -17.85
CA VAL A 242 8.00 -4.51 -18.74
C VAL A 242 8.86 -4.61 -20.01
N SER A 243 9.37 -5.81 -20.30
CA SER A 243 10.15 -6.04 -21.53
C SER A 243 9.29 -5.94 -22.78
N ALA A 244 9.89 -5.58 -23.92
CA ALA A 244 9.18 -5.49 -25.20
C ALA A 244 8.48 -6.81 -25.58
N GLN A 245 9.12 -7.96 -25.30
CA GLN A 245 8.53 -9.28 -25.55
C GLN A 245 7.30 -9.54 -24.66
N LEU A 246 7.34 -9.11 -23.40
CA LEU A 246 6.20 -9.22 -22.50
C LEU A 246 5.07 -8.27 -22.93
N ALA A 247 5.38 -7.04 -23.30
CA ALA A 247 4.41 -6.08 -23.80
C ALA A 247 3.66 -6.61 -25.04
N THR A 248 4.36 -7.23 -25.99
CA THR A 248 3.73 -7.86 -27.17
C THR A 248 2.75 -8.97 -26.77
N ARG A 249 3.12 -9.84 -25.82
CA ARG A 249 2.24 -10.92 -25.34
C ARG A 249 1.02 -10.39 -24.60
N LEU A 250 1.21 -9.39 -23.75
CA LEU A 250 0.11 -8.70 -23.07
C LEU A 250 -0.86 -8.07 -24.08
N ALA A 251 -0.34 -7.47 -25.15
CA ALA A 251 -1.17 -6.90 -26.20
C ALA A 251 -2.03 -7.96 -26.91
N THR A 252 -1.49 -9.17 -27.14
CA THR A 252 -2.26 -10.32 -27.65
C THR A 252 -3.39 -10.73 -26.69
N ASP A 253 -3.17 -10.60 -25.38
CA ASP A 253 -4.18 -10.85 -24.34
C ASP A 253 -5.14 -9.66 -24.13
N GLY A 254 -5.03 -8.61 -24.95
CA GLY A 254 -5.87 -7.41 -24.87
C GLY A 254 -5.47 -6.41 -23.78
N ILE A 255 -4.23 -6.45 -23.30
CA ILE A 255 -3.66 -5.57 -22.28
C ILE A 255 -2.56 -4.71 -22.91
N SER A 256 -2.77 -3.40 -23.02
CA SER A 256 -1.73 -2.44 -23.43
C SER A 256 -1.00 -1.86 -22.22
N ILE A 257 0.24 -1.44 -22.41
CA ILE A 257 1.06 -0.77 -21.39
C ILE A 257 1.02 0.75 -21.58
N ALA A 258 0.96 1.49 -20.48
CA ALA A 258 1.14 2.94 -20.44
C ALA A 258 2.03 3.34 -19.25
N PRO A 259 2.70 4.52 -19.29
CA PRO A 259 3.49 5.00 -18.16
C PRO A 259 2.62 5.24 -16.92
N TYR A 260 3.17 4.97 -15.73
CA TYR A 260 2.45 5.06 -14.46
C TYR A 260 1.83 6.45 -14.20
N ASP A 261 2.56 7.52 -14.50
CA ASP A 261 2.15 8.91 -14.29
C ASP A 261 0.96 9.35 -15.17
N THR A 262 0.70 8.65 -16.29
CA THR A 262 -0.45 8.92 -17.16
C THR A 262 -1.78 8.36 -16.63
N ALA A 263 -1.75 7.57 -15.55
CA ALA A 263 -2.90 6.92 -14.93
C ALA A 263 -4.04 7.91 -14.61
N MET A 264 -3.72 9.03 -13.94
CA MET A 264 -4.74 10.02 -13.54
C MET A 264 -5.34 10.74 -14.75
N ALA A 265 -4.52 11.05 -15.74
CA ALA A 265 -4.98 11.67 -16.98
C ALA A 265 -5.94 10.76 -17.75
N ALA A 266 -5.65 9.45 -17.80
CA ALA A 266 -6.55 8.48 -18.43
C ALA A 266 -7.90 8.38 -17.70
N LEU A 267 -7.90 8.46 -16.37
CA LEU A 267 -9.14 8.47 -15.58
C LEU A 267 -9.97 9.74 -15.82
N ALA A 268 -9.32 10.91 -15.88
CA ALA A 268 -9.95 12.19 -16.20
C ALA A 268 -10.46 12.29 -17.64
N ALA A 269 -9.88 11.50 -18.55
CA ALA A 269 -10.25 11.43 -19.96
C ALA A 269 -11.45 10.50 -20.24
N LEU A 270 -12.02 9.84 -19.23
CA LEU A 270 -13.17 8.95 -19.45
C LEU A 270 -14.35 9.70 -20.11
N PRO A 271 -15.04 9.07 -21.08
CA PRO A 271 -16.14 9.69 -21.80
C PRO A 271 -17.38 9.82 -20.89
N ALA A 272 -18.29 10.77 -21.20
CA ALA A 272 -19.51 10.97 -20.41
C ALA A 272 -20.41 9.72 -20.31
N ALA A 273 -20.39 8.87 -21.35
CA ALA A 273 -21.12 7.60 -21.35
C ALA A 273 -20.45 6.50 -20.50
N ALA A 274 -19.27 6.75 -19.93
CA ALA A 274 -18.60 5.80 -19.05
C ALA A 274 -19.39 5.63 -17.74
N ARG A 275 -19.41 4.39 -17.28
CA ARG A 275 -19.93 3.96 -15.99
C ARG A 275 -18.80 3.22 -15.29
N LEU A 276 -18.13 3.91 -14.38
CA LEU A 276 -16.88 3.47 -13.77
C LEU A 276 -17.16 2.67 -12.50
N LEU A 277 -16.77 1.40 -12.50
CA LEU A 277 -16.76 0.56 -11.32
C LEU A 277 -15.51 0.82 -10.49
N ILE A 278 -15.70 1.10 -9.21
CA ILE A 278 -14.65 1.23 -8.20
C ILE A 278 -15.04 0.48 -6.93
N ASP A 279 -14.05 0.00 -6.18
CA ASP A 279 -14.23 -0.43 -4.79
C ASP A 279 -13.79 0.68 -3.84
N PRO A 280 -14.71 1.32 -3.10
CA PRO A 280 -14.39 2.46 -2.24
C PRO A 280 -13.45 2.11 -1.08
N ARG A 281 -13.23 0.82 -0.79
CA ARG A 281 -12.26 0.36 0.23
C ARG A 281 -10.85 0.17 -0.34
N ARG A 282 -10.68 0.22 -1.67
CA ARG A 282 -9.46 -0.15 -2.38
C ARG A 282 -8.93 0.96 -3.29
N ILE A 283 -9.44 2.18 -3.13
CA ILE A 283 -8.97 3.35 -3.85
C ILE A 283 -8.73 4.53 -2.90
N THR A 284 -7.94 5.48 -3.35
CA THR A 284 -7.66 6.73 -2.64
C THR A 284 -8.63 7.84 -3.06
N LEU A 285 -8.69 8.90 -2.27
CA LEU A 285 -9.50 10.07 -2.56
C LEU A 285 -9.03 10.78 -3.84
N GLY A 286 -7.73 10.84 -4.07
CA GLY A 286 -7.14 11.46 -5.26
C GLY A 286 -7.62 10.78 -6.54
N LEU A 287 -7.69 9.44 -6.54
CA LEU A 287 -8.28 8.66 -7.62
C LEU A 287 -9.74 9.02 -7.85
N GLN A 288 -10.54 9.11 -6.79
CA GLN A 288 -11.96 9.47 -6.90
C GLN A 288 -12.15 10.91 -7.41
N LYS A 289 -11.32 11.86 -6.97
CA LYS A 289 -11.35 13.26 -7.42
C LYS A 289 -10.94 13.44 -8.89
N ALA A 290 -10.10 12.55 -9.42
CA ALA A 290 -9.72 12.55 -10.83
C ALA A 290 -10.87 12.06 -11.75
N VAL A 291 -11.89 11.38 -11.22
CA VAL A 291 -13.07 10.97 -11.99
C VAL A 291 -13.90 12.21 -12.35
N PRO A 292 -14.17 12.47 -13.64
CA PRO A 292 -14.99 13.61 -14.03
C PRO A 292 -16.42 13.50 -13.52
N SER A 293 -17.03 14.62 -13.10
CA SER A 293 -18.41 14.66 -12.60
C SER A 293 -19.47 14.14 -13.59
N ARG A 294 -19.16 14.15 -14.89
CA ARG A 294 -20.00 13.59 -15.97
C ARG A 294 -20.00 12.05 -16.03
N VAL A 295 -19.07 11.38 -15.35
CA VAL A 295 -18.94 9.92 -15.37
C VAL A 295 -19.70 9.35 -14.18
N ALA A 296 -20.63 8.43 -14.46
CA ALA A 296 -21.35 7.74 -13.39
C ALA A 296 -20.40 6.76 -12.67
N THR A 297 -20.34 6.85 -11.35
CA THR A 297 -19.55 5.93 -10.51
C THR A 297 -20.44 4.84 -9.94
N ILE A 298 -20.01 3.59 -10.03
CA ILE A 298 -20.64 2.42 -9.44
C ILE A 298 -19.70 1.91 -8.35
N GLU A 299 -20.17 1.91 -7.10
CA GLU A 299 -19.39 1.40 -5.97
C GLU A 299 -19.79 -0.04 -5.66
N ALA A 300 -18.85 -0.97 -5.79
CA ALA A 300 -19.02 -2.36 -5.38
C ALA A 300 -17.67 -3.00 -5.08
N ILE A 301 -17.66 -4.18 -4.45
CA ILE A 301 -16.43 -4.93 -4.20
C ILE A 301 -15.73 -5.23 -5.54
N ASN A 302 -14.40 -5.09 -5.58
CA ASN A 302 -13.59 -5.47 -6.74
C ASN A 302 -13.91 -6.91 -7.17
N PRO A 303 -14.37 -7.17 -8.41
CA PRO A 303 -14.71 -8.52 -8.86
C PRO A 303 -13.57 -9.53 -8.69
N SER A 304 -12.33 -9.09 -8.91
CA SER A 304 -11.13 -9.89 -8.72
C SER A 304 -10.90 -10.31 -7.28
N THR A 305 -11.30 -9.52 -6.29
CA THR A 305 -11.18 -9.87 -4.86
C THR A 305 -12.00 -11.11 -4.54
N LEU A 306 -13.24 -11.19 -5.01
CA LEU A 306 -14.07 -12.38 -4.82
C LEU A 306 -13.54 -13.56 -5.63
N ALA A 307 -13.16 -13.34 -6.89
CA ALA A 307 -12.65 -14.40 -7.76
C ALA A 307 -11.38 -15.05 -7.19
N LYS A 308 -10.36 -14.26 -6.82
CA LYS A 308 -9.08 -14.76 -6.30
C LYS A 308 -9.18 -15.34 -4.88
N SER A 309 -10.24 -15.01 -4.14
CA SER A 309 -10.47 -15.61 -2.81
C SER A 309 -10.77 -17.12 -2.90
N ARG A 310 -11.39 -17.56 -4.01
CA ARG A 310 -11.82 -18.95 -4.25
C ARG A 310 -10.83 -19.67 -5.15
N LYS A 311 -9.92 -20.43 -4.53
CA LYS A 311 -8.86 -21.13 -5.26
C LYS A 311 -9.46 -22.33 -5.99
N ASN A 312 -9.06 -22.55 -7.23
CA ASN A 312 -9.45 -23.75 -7.96
C ASN A 312 -8.63 -24.98 -7.50
N ASN A 313 -9.01 -26.17 -7.95
CA ASN A 313 -8.36 -27.42 -7.52
C ASN A 313 -6.86 -27.47 -7.82
N VAL A 314 -6.40 -26.88 -8.93
CA VAL A 314 -4.98 -26.83 -9.30
C VAL A 314 -4.22 -25.90 -8.36
N GLU A 315 -4.75 -24.70 -8.11
CA GLU A 315 -4.17 -23.75 -7.14
C GLU A 315 -4.11 -24.35 -5.72
N ILE A 316 -5.16 -25.06 -5.30
CA ILE A 316 -5.21 -25.75 -3.99
C ILE A 316 -4.12 -26.82 -3.91
N GLN A 317 -3.93 -27.63 -4.96
CA GLN A 317 -2.88 -28.64 -4.99
C GLN A 317 -1.48 -28.01 -4.92
N HIS A 318 -1.25 -26.90 -5.62
CA HIS A 318 0.02 -26.16 -5.51
C HIS A 318 0.25 -25.59 -4.13
N ILE A 319 -0.77 -25.03 -3.48
CA ILE A 319 -0.67 -24.55 -2.10
C ILE A 319 -0.32 -25.70 -1.15
N ARG A 320 -0.98 -26.86 -1.28
CA ARG A 320 -0.63 -28.05 -0.48
C ARG A 320 0.82 -28.45 -0.68
N ARG A 321 1.30 -28.48 -1.93
CA ARG A 321 2.70 -28.81 -2.22
C ARG A 321 3.68 -27.79 -1.64
N ALA A 322 3.35 -26.49 -1.70
CA ALA A 322 4.15 -25.45 -1.07
C ALA A 322 4.20 -25.63 0.46
N MET A 323 3.07 -25.95 1.10
CA MET A 323 3.01 -26.21 2.54
C MET A 323 3.73 -27.50 2.95
N GLU A 324 3.73 -28.55 2.12
CA GLU A 324 4.55 -29.75 2.35
C GLU A 324 6.05 -29.40 2.37
N GLN A 325 6.49 -28.55 1.44
CA GLN A 325 7.88 -28.10 1.41
C GLN A 325 8.21 -27.19 2.60
N ASP A 326 7.32 -26.28 2.99
CA ASP A 326 7.51 -25.43 4.18
C ASP A 326 7.57 -26.27 5.46
N GLY A 327 6.71 -27.28 5.59
CA GLY A 327 6.76 -28.23 6.69
C GLY A 327 8.07 -29.01 6.76
N ALA A 328 8.62 -29.44 5.61
CA ALA A 328 9.93 -30.08 5.55
C ALA A 328 11.07 -29.13 5.96
N ALA A 329 11.00 -27.84 5.57
CA ALA A 329 11.96 -26.82 6.01
C ALA A 329 11.90 -26.59 7.52
N LEU A 330 10.69 -26.54 8.10
CA LEU A 330 10.52 -26.39 9.54
C LEU A 330 11.05 -27.61 10.30
N ALA A 331 10.79 -28.83 9.83
CA ALA A 331 11.31 -30.05 10.46
C ALA A 331 12.85 -30.06 10.46
N GLU A 332 13.46 -29.66 9.35
CA GLU A 332 14.91 -29.49 9.24
C GLU A 332 15.46 -28.42 10.19
N PHE A 333 14.81 -27.25 10.24
CA PHE A 333 15.18 -26.18 11.15
C PHE A 333 15.11 -26.64 12.62
N PHE A 334 14.02 -27.31 13.02
CA PHE A 334 13.86 -27.80 14.40
C PHE A 334 14.87 -28.88 14.75
N ALA A 335 15.19 -29.79 13.82
CA ALA A 335 16.24 -30.79 14.04
C ALA A 335 17.62 -30.14 14.30
N TRP A 336 17.96 -29.09 13.55
CA TRP A 336 19.17 -28.30 13.82
C TRP A 336 19.07 -27.57 15.17
N PHE A 337 17.96 -26.87 15.42
CA PHE A 337 17.79 -26.03 16.61
C PHE A 337 17.89 -26.85 17.90
N GLU A 338 17.26 -28.03 17.96
CA GLU A 338 17.34 -28.93 19.11
C GLU A 338 18.77 -29.46 19.33
N ALA A 339 19.51 -29.74 18.25
CA ALA A 339 20.90 -30.21 18.35
C ALA A 339 21.88 -29.08 18.74
N ALA A 340 21.60 -27.83 18.35
CA ALA A 340 22.44 -26.68 18.64
C ALA A 340 22.16 -26.09 20.04
N LEU A 341 20.98 -26.34 20.61
CA LEU A 341 20.57 -25.78 21.89
C LEU A 341 21.49 -26.25 23.04
N GLY A 342 22.10 -25.30 23.74
CA GLY A 342 23.07 -25.60 24.81
C GLY A 342 24.48 -25.95 24.31
N HIS A 343 24.68 -26.03 22.99
CA HIS A 343 25.95 -26.34 22.34
C HIS A 343 26.51 -25.16 21.52
N GLU A 344 25.64 -24.29 21.02
CA GLU A 344 25.98 -23.09 20.24
C GLU A 344 25.40 -21.82 20.89
N THR A 345 25.99 -20.66 20.57
CA THR A 345 25.39 -19.37 20.91
C THR A 345 24.31 -19.04 19.88
N ILE A 346 23.05 -19.06 20.30
CA ILE A 346 21.90 -18.81 19.42
C ILE A 346 21.20 -17.52 19.88
N THR A 347 20.98 -16.61 18.93
CA THR A 347 20.18 -15.38 19.13
C THR A 347 18.86 -15.47 18.35
N GLU A 348 17.92 -14.58 18.61
CA GLU A 348 16.69 -14.45 17.81
C GLU A 348 16.99 -14.22 16.32
N MET A 349 18.02 -13.42 16.02
CA MET A 349 18.51 -13.22 14.65
C MET A 349 19.04 -14.52 14.02
N THR A 350 19.76 -15.33 14.80
CA THR A 350 20.23 -16.66 14.35
C THR A 350 19.05 -17.56 14.01
N VAL A 351 17.99 -17.58 14.82
CA VAL A 351 16.78 -18.36 14.58
C VAL A 351 16.10 -17.94 13.28
N GLY A 352 15.87 -16.64 13.09
CA GLY A 352 15.26 -16.09 11.88
C GLY A 352 16.07 -16.41 10.62
N GLN A 353 17.40 -16.29 10.69
CA GLN A 353 18.27 -16.66 9.58
C GLN A 353 18.19 -18.16 9.26
N LYS A 354 18.25 -19.03 10.27
CA LYS A 354 18.29 -20.48 10.08
C LYS A 354 17.01 -21.04 9.50
N VAL A 355 15.85 -20.51 9.89
CA VAL A 355 14.57 -20.91 9.30
C VAL A 355 14.45 -20.45 7.84
N ILE A 356 14.98 -19.26 7.50
CA ILE A 356 15.07 -18.81 6.10
C ILE A 356 15.99 -19.73 5.29
N GLU A 357 17.19 -20.04 5.79
CA GLU A 357 18.15 -20.94 5.11
C GLU A 357 17.56 -22.33 4.85
N ALA A 358 16.71 -22.85 5.75
CA ALA A 358 15.98 -24.10 5.53
C ALA A 358 14.92 -23.98 4.43
N ARG A 359 14.21 -22.84 4.36
CA ARG A 359 13.21 -22.53 3.32
C ARG A 359 13.83 -22.29 1.95
N GLU A 360 14.97 -21.60 1.89
CA GLU A 360 15.72 -21.31 0.65
C GLU A 360 16.14 -22.59 -0.10
N ARG A 361 16.34 -23.68 0.64
CA ARG A 361 16.68 -24.99 0.06
C ARG A 361 15.48 -25.74 -0.49
N ARG A 362 14.26 -25.23 -0.30
CA ARG A 362 13.04 -25.84 -0.84
C ARG A 362 12.84 -25.46 -2.32
N PRO A 363 12.38 -26.39 -3.17
CA PRO A 363 12.10 -26.10 -4.57
C PRO A 363 11.00 -25.04 -4.70
N GLY A 364 11.24 -24.04 -5.55
CA GLY A 364 10.27 -22.97 -5.81
C GLY A 364 10.20 -21.88 -4.75
N TYR A 365 11.15 -21.84 -3.80
CA TYR A 365 11.30 -20.70 -2.89
C TYR A 365 11.52 -19.40 -3.67
N VAL A 366 10.92 -18.30 -3.19
CA VAL A 366 11.05 -16.97 -3.77
C VAL A 366 11.65 -16.01 -2.74
N CYS A 367 10.92 -15.78 -1.65
CA CYS A 367 11.32 -14.94 -0.52
C CYS A 367 10.40 -15.25 0.69
N PRO A 368 10.69 -14.72 1.89
CA PRO A 368 9.76 -14.79 3.01
C PRO A 368 8.48 -14.01 2.69
N SER A 369 7.34 -14.42 3.27
CA SER A 369 6.04 -13.73 3.09
C SER A 369 5.79 -12.62 4.12
N PHE A 370 6.66 -12.48 5.12
CA PHE A 370 6.73 -11.39 6.10
C PHE A 370 8.10 -11.45 6.78
N HIS A 371 8.45 -10.41 7.55
CA HIS A 371 9.66 -10.44 8.38
C HIS A 371 9.53 -11.55 9.44
N PRO A 372 10.43 -12.55 9.49
CA PRO A 372 10.36 -13.65 10.43
C PRO A 372 10.62 -13.26 11.88
#